data_AF-A0AAD2SVH7-F1
#
_entry.id   AF-A0AAD2SVH7-F1
#
_cell.length_a   1.000
_cell.length_b   1.000
_cell.length_c   1.000
_cell.angle_alpha   90.00
_cell.angle_beta   90.00
_cell.angle_gamma   90.00
#
_symmetry.space_group_name_H-M   'P 1'
#
loop_
_entity.id
_entity.type
_entity.pdbx_description
1 polymer ?
#
loop_
_entity_poly.entity_id
_entity_poly.type
_entity_poly.pdbx_seq_one_letter_code
_entity_poly.pdbx_strand_id
1 'polypeptide(L)'
;MGGGIVVLAFGIIFGFLGDLIIKKGKYEQWKYISIGYSVFSFWIVGCVARLFIGREAYLAKIAEGYGKVYAESLRMYTPYWIIPVLFIISFIGAYLGSLLGKSILKKHLKKAGIV
;
A
#
# COMPACT_ATOMS: atom_id res chain seq x y z
N MET A 1 5.78 12.13 15.65
CA MET A 1 4.77 11.62 14.70
C MET A 1 4.65 12.57 13.49
N GLY A 2 5.72 12.76 12.72
CA GLY A 2 5.84 13.87 11.74
C GLY A 2 5.83 13.48 10.25
N GLY A 3 5.21 12.36 9.87
CA GLY A 3 5.27 11.89 8.47
C GLY A 3 3.92 11.54 7.84
N GLY A 4 2.81 12.02 8.40
CA GLY A 4 1.49 11.83 7.77
C GLY A 4 1.41 12.44 6.37
N ILE A 5 2.11 13.56 6.13
CA ILE A 5 2.01 14.32 4.86
C ILE A 5 2.44 13.53 3.62
N VAL A 6 3.50 12.72 3.71
CA VAL A 6 3.95 11.90 2.56
C VAL A 6 2.94 10.79 2.28
N VAL A 7 2.38 10.18 3.32
CA VAL A 7 1.34 9.16 3.18
C VAL A 7 0.06 9.74 2.62
N LEU A 8 -0.31 10.95 3.04
CA LEU A 8 -1.47 11.67 2.52
C LEU A 8 -1.28 12.04 1.05
N ALA A 9 -0.11 12.56 0.67
CA ALA A 9 0.20 12.88 -0.72
C ALA A 9 0.14 11.62 -1.62
N PHE A 10 0.76 10.52 -1.18
CA PHE A 10 0.67 9.24 -1.88
C PHE A 10 -0.77 8.72 -1.93
N GLY A 11 -1.51 8.81 -0.83
CA GLY A 11 -2.93 8.42 -0.77
C GLY A 11 -3.81 9.20 -1.74
N ILE A 12 -3.60 10.50 -1.89
CA ILE A 12 -4.32 11.32 -2.86
C ILE A 12 -3.96 10.92 -4.30
N ILE A 13 -2.67 10.74 -4.60
CA ILE A 13 -2.20 10.36 -5.94
C ILE A 13 -2.73 8.96 -6.33
N PHE A 14 -2.50 7.96 -5.48
CA PHE A 14 -2.92 6.58 -5.74
C PHE A 14 -4.43 6.39 -5.61
N GLY A 15 -5.12 7.18 -4.78
CA GLY A 15 -6.57 7.27 -4.73
C GLY A 15 -7.16 7.80 -6.02
N PHE A 16 -6.62 8.90 -6.55
CA PHE A 16 -7.06 9.47 -7.81
C PHE A 16 -6.77 8.54 -9.00
N LEU A 17 -5.58 7.92 -9.04
CA LEU A 17 -5.23 6.91 -10.05
C LEU A 17 -6.14 5.68 -9.97
N GLY A 18 -6.42 5.19 -8.75
CA GLY A 18 -7.34 4.09 -8.51
C GLY A 18 -8.74 4.42 -9.03
N ASP A 19 -9.27 5.60 -8.71
CA ASP A 19 -10.59 6.05 -9.17
C ASP A 19 -10.66 6.14 -10.71
N LEU A 20 -9.63 6.69 -11.36
CA LEU A 20 -9.55 6.73 -12.83
C LEU A 20 -9.59 5.35 -13.47
N ILE A 21 -8.95 4.35 -12.86
CA ILE A 21 -8.96 2.97 -13.36
C ILE A 21 -10.36 2.36 -13.22
N ILE A 22 -11.02 2.58 -12.09
CA ILE A 22 -12.39 2.09 -11.85
C ILE A 22 -13.36 2.78 -12.80
N LYS A 23 -13.19 4.08 -13.04
CA LYS A 23 -13.97 4.88 -14.00
C LYS A 23 -13.88 4.34 -15.42
N LYS A 24 -12.70 3.87 -15.87
CA LYS A 24 -12.56 3.21 -17.18
C LYS A 24 -13.39 1.93 -17.30
N GLY A 25 -13.62 1.23 -16.19
CA GLY A 25 -14.51 0.06 -16.12
C GLY A 25 -15.99 0.39 -15.94
N LYS A 26 -16.38 1.66 -16.05
CA LYS A 26 -17.73 2.17 -15.75
C LYS A 26 -18.24 1.79 -14.35
N TYR A 27 -17.34 1.54 -13.38
CA TYR A 27 -17.68 1.07 -12.03
C TYR A 27 -18.44 -0.28 -11.95
N GLU A 28 -18.75 -0.93 -13.07
CA GLU A 28 -19.43 -2.24 -13.10
C GLU A 28 -18.44 -3.39 -13.29
N GLN A 29 -17.37 -3.18 -14.05
CA GLN A 29 -16.48 -4.27 -14.40
C GLN A 29 -15.55 -4.64 -13.24
N TRP A 30 -15.80 -5.82 -12.67
CA TRP A 30 -15.03 -6.37 -11.55
C TRP A 30 -13.50 -6.35 -11.75
N LYS A 31 -13.03 -6.61 -12.98
CA LYS A 31 -11.60 -6.58 -13.29
C LYS A 31 -10.99 -5.19 -13.01
N TYR A 32 -11.68 -4.13 -13.42
CA TYR A 32 -11.23 -2.75 -13.21
C TYR A 32 -11.37 -2.32 -11.74
N ILE A 33 -12.37 -2.83 -11.02
CA ILE A 33 -12.52 -2.62 -9.57
C ILE A 33 -11.35 -3.26 -8.80
N SER A 34 -11.00 -4.52 -9.09
CA SER A 34 -9.84 -5.18 -8.46
C SER A 34 -8.53 -4.50 -8.78
N ILE A 35 -8.31 -4.09 -10.04
CA ILE A 35 -7.08 -3.40 -10.44
C ILE A 35 -7.01 -2.01 -9.78
N GLY A 36 -8.12 -1.26 -9.76
CA GLY A 36 -8.20 0.03 -9.07
C GLY A 36 -7.94 -0.07 -7.57
N TYR A 37 -8.47 -1.10 -6.91
CA TYR A 37 -8.19 -1.39 -5.49
C TYR A 37 -6.72 -1.75 -5.24
N SER A 38 -6.11 -2.50 -6.17
CA SER A 38 -4.69 -2.87 -6.09
C SER A 38 -3.79 -1.64 -6.24
N VAL A 39 -4.15 -0.72 -7.14
CA VAL A 39 -3.44 0.55 -7.32
C VAL A 39 -3.65 1.49 -6.14
N PHE A 40 -4.86 1.56 -5.59
CA PHE A 40 -5.14 2.32 -4.37
C PHE A 40 -4.27 1.83 -3.21
N SER A 41 -4.16 0.50 -3.05
CA SER A 41 -3.39 -0.15 -1.99
C SER A 41 -1.90 0.22 -1.98
N PHE A 42 -1.35 0.78 -3.07
CA PHE A 42 0.02 1.33 -3.10
C PHE A 42 0.22 2.57 -2.25
N TRP A 43 -0.83 3.18 -1.72
CA TRP A 43 -0.70 4.24 -0.70
C TRP A 43 0.15 3.79 0.51
N ILE A 44 0.13 2.50 0.85
CA ILE A 44 0.94 1.92 1.93
C ILE A 44 2.44 1.99 1.64
N VAL A 45 2.82 2.01 0.36
CA VAL A 45 4.21 2.24 -0.06
C VAL A 45 4.62 3.66 0.30
N GLY A 46 3.72 4.64 0.31
CA GLY A 46 4.02 5.99 0.83
C GLY A 46 4.42 5.97 2.31
N CYS A 47 3.95 4.99 3.09
CA CYS A 47 4.36 4.78 4.47
C CYS A 47 5.82 4.30 4.55
N VAL A 48 6.21 3.36 3.67
CA VAL A 48 7.57 2.83 3.59
C VAL A 48 8.53 3.78 2.87
N ALA A 49 8.07 4.54 1.89
CA ALA A 49 8.86 5.52 1.15
C ALA A 49 9.45 6.58 2.08
N ARG A 50 8.79 6.91 3.21
CA ARG A 50 9.37 7.76 4.25
C ARG A 50 10.66 7.22 4.85
N LEU A 51 10.75 5.90 4.97
CA LEU A 51 11.95 5.21 5.47
C LEU A 51 13.11 5.38 4.50
N PHE A 52 12.83 5.57 3.21
CA PHE A 52 13.83 5.77 2.15
C PHE A 52 14.16 7.24 1.85
N ILE A 53 13.17 8.14 1.86
CA ILE A 53 13.34 9.58 1.58
C ILE A 53 14.14 10.27 2.70
N GLY A 54 13.95 9.85 3.95
CA GLY A 54 14.65 10.37 5.12
C GLY A 54 15.63 9.37 5.72
N ARG A 55 16.22 8.46 4.92
CA ARG A 55 16.96 7.30 5.41
C ARG A 55 18.08 7.67 6.39
N GLU A 56 18.87 8.70 6.09
CA GLU A 56 19.97 9.14 6.98
C GLU A 56 19.43 9.74 8.29
N ALA A 57 18.37 10.56 8.24
CA ALA A 57 17.74 11.12 9.44
C ALA A 57 17.02 10.03 10.28
N TYR A 58 16.44 9.03 9.63
CA TYR A 58 15.78 7.90 10.28
C TYR A 58 16.81 6.96 10.92
N LEU A 59 17.89 6.63 10.20
CA LEU A 59 19.00 5.83 10.73
C LEU A 59 19.75 6.56 11.84
N ALA A 60 19.93 7.88 11.77
CA ALA A 60 20.49 8.67 12.86
C ALA A 60 19.61 8.60 14.12
N LYS A 61 18.29 8.70 13.95
CA LYS A 61 17.32 8.58 15.05
C LYS A 61 17.26 7.17 15.64
N ILE A 62 17.39 6.14 14.79
CA ILE A 62 17.48 4.73 15.21
C ILE A 62 18.81 4.50 15.93
N ALA A 63 19.90 5.10 15.47
CA ALA A 63 21.21 4.99 16.11
C ALA A 63 21.25 5.69 17.48
N GLU A 64 20.54 6.81 17.64
CA GLU A 64 20.36 7.48 18.94
C GLU A 64 19.55 6.63 19.93
N GLY A 65 18.49 5.93 19.48
CA GLY A 65 17.63 5.15 20.36
C GLY A 65 18.08 3.71 20.62
N TYR A 66 18.60 3.02 19.60
CA TYR A 66 18.90 1.59 19.60
C TYR A 66 20.39 1.28 19.35
N GLY A 67 21.23 2.30 19.16
CA GLY A 67 22.66 2.15 18.92
C GLY A 67 23.03 1.93 17.45
N LYS A 68 24.30 2.22 17.14
CA LYS A 68 24.83 2.21 15.75
C LYS A 68 24.78 0.82 15.09
N VAL A 69 24.99 -0.25 15.86
CA VAL A 69 24.98 -1.64 15.36
C VAL A 69 23.60 -2.04 14.83
N TYR A 70 22.54 -1.61 15.51
CA TYR A 70 21.17 -1.88 15.08
C TYR A 70 20.82 -1.06 13.82
N ALA A 71 21.23 0.21 13.77
CA ALA A 71 21.03 1.06 12.59
C ALA A 71 21.77 0.52 11.34
N GLU A 72 23.00 0.04 11.49
CA GLU A 72 23.74 -0.59 10.39
C GLU A 72 23.11 -1.90 9.93
N SER A 73 22.69 -2.75 10.87
CA SER A 73 21.97 -3.99 10.54
C SER A 73 20.69 -3.67 9.77
N LEU A 74 19.91 -2.68 10.23
CA LEU A 74 18.70 -2.22 9.56
C LEU A 74 18.99 -1.70 8.15
N ARG A 75 20.08 -0.93 7.98
CA ARG A 75 20.55 -0.45 6.66
C ARG A 75 20.86 -1.61 5.73
N MET A 76 21.47 -2.68 6.24
CA MET A 76 21.80 -3.88 5.48
C MET A 76 20.54 -4.67 5.05
N TYR A 77 19.53 -4.75 5.93
CA TYR A 77 18.25 -5.42 5.64
C TYR A 77 17.25 -4.59 4.84
N THR A 78 17.44 -3.27 4.72
CA THR A 78 16.60 -2.36 3.91
C THR A 78 17.35 -1.78 2.70
N PRO A 79 17.86 -2.61 1.77
CA PRO A 79 18.40 -2.11 0.50
C PRO A 79 17.26 -1.56 -0.37
N TYR A 80 17.61 -0.68 -1.33
CA TYR A 80 16.64 -0.07 -2.26
C TYR A 80 15.85 -1.11 -3.08
N TRP A 81 16.37 -2.33 -3.21
CA TRP A 81 15.71 -3.49 -3.81
C TRP A 81 14.46 -3.99 -3.06
N ILE A 82 14.27 -3.61 -1.80
CA ILE A 82 13.05 -3.99 -1.07
C ILE A 82 11.82 -3.22 -1.58
N ILE A 83 12.01 -2.05 -2.20
CA ILE A 83 10.94 -1.22 -2.74
C ILE A 83 10.13 -1.98 -3.81
N PRO A 84 10.72 -2.50 -4.90
CA PRO A 84 9.95 -3.26 -5.89
C PRO A 84 9.32 -4.53 -5.32
N VAL A 85 9.97 -5.21 -4.35
CA VAL A 85 9.40 -6.37 -3.65
C VAL A 85 8.12 -6.00 -2.89
N LEU A 86 8.12 -4.87 -2.19
CA LEU A 86 6.94 -4.37 -1.49
C LEU A 86 5.80 -4.02 -2.45
N PHE A 87 6.10 -3.46 -3.62
CA PHE A 87 5.08 -3.25 -4.66
C PHE A 87 4.46 -4.58 -5.09
N ILE A 88 5.28 -5.62 -5.36
CA ILE A 88 4.78 -6.92 -5.79
C ILE A 88 3.91 -7.58 -4.72
N ILE A 89 4.38 -7.63 -3.47
CA ILE A 89 3.64 -8.25 -2.36
C ILE A 89 2.35 -7.47 -2.08
N SER A 90 2.39 -6.13 -2.08
CA SER A 90 1.20 -5.29 -1.87
C SER A 90 0.18 -5.51 -2.96
N PHE A 91 0.61 -5.64 -4.21
CA PHE A 91 -0.28 -5.91 -5.33
C PHE A 91 -0.96 -7.29 -5.18
N ILE A 92 -0.20 -8.33 -4.86
CA ILE A 92 -0.73 -9.68 -4.65
C ILE A 92 -1.71 -9.70 -3.48
N GLY A 93 -1.33 -9.09 -2.35
CA GLY A 93 -2.18 -8.99 -1.16
C GLY A 93 -3.47 -8.23 -1.42
N ALA A 94 -3.39 -7.10 -2.13
CA ALA A 94 -4.57 -6.31 -2.50
C ALA A 94 -5.47 -7.06 -3.48
N TYR A 95 -4.90 -7.77 -4.45
CA TYR A 95 -5.66 -8.58 -5.40
C TYR A 95 -6.41 -9.72 -4.70
N LEU A 96 -5.73 -10.47 -3.84
CA LEU A 96 -6.34 -11.54 -3.04
C LEU A 96 -7.40 -10.99 -2.07
N GLY A 97 -7.12 -9.86 -1.42
CA GLY A 97 -8.07 -9.17 -0.55
C GLY A 97 -9.33 -8.71 -1.30
N SER A 98 -9.17 -8.22 -2.53
CA SER A 98 -10.30 -7.86 -3.39
C SER A 98 -11.18 -9.07 -3.74
N LEU A 99 -10.58 -10.22 -4.06
CA LEU A 99 -11.30 -11.46 -4.32
C LEU A 99 -12.07 -11.97 -3.10
N LEU A 100 -11.43 -11.95 -1.92
CA LEU A 100 -12.07 -12.31 -0.66
C LEU A 100 -13.23 -11.36 -0.34
N GLY A 101 -13.02 -10.05 -0.49
CA GLY A 101 -14.06 -9.03 -0.30
C GLY A 101 -15.28 -9.29 -1.18
N LYS A 102 -15.07 -9.64 -2.46
CA LYS A 102 -16.16 -10.02 -3.37
C LYS A 102 -16.95 -11.22 -2.87
N SER A 103 -16.23 -12.27 -2.49
CA SER A 103 -16.84 -13.55 -2.10
C SER A 103 -17.70 -13.37 -0.85
N ILE A 104 -17.17 -12.65 0.14
CA ILE A 104 -17.88 -12.34 1.39
C ILE A 104 -19.08 -11.44 1.12
N LEU A 105 -18.93 -10.37 0.32
CA LEU A 105 -20.00 -9.45 -0.01
C LEU A 105 -21.13 -10.16 -0.76
N LYS A 106 -20.81 -10.99 -1.76
CA LYS A 106 -21.79 -11.79 -2.49
C LYS A 106 -22.55 -12.74 -1.56
N LYS A 107 -21.85 -13.36 -0.61
CA LYS A 107 -22.46 -14.25 0.39
C LYS A 107 -23.40 -13.51 1.34
N HIS A 108 -23.07 -12.28 1.73
CA HIS A 108 -23.92 -11.44 2.60
C HIS A 108 -25.12 -10.86 1.85
N LEU A 109 -24.92 -10.35 0.62
CA LEU A 109 -26.02 -9.84 -0.20
C LEU A 109 -27.05 -10.93 -0.55
N LYS A 110 -26.58 -12.15 -0.84
CA LYS A 110 -27.46 -13.30 -1.06
C LYS A 110 -28.21 -13.72 0.20
N LYS A 111 -27.56 -13.66 1.37
CA LYS A 111 -28.24 -13.87 2.67
C LYS A 111 -29.29 -12.80 2.97
N ALA A 112 -29.07 -11.58 2.50
CA ALA A 112 -29.99 -10.44 2.70
C ALA A 112 -31.13 -10.38 1.66
N GLY A 113 -31.17 -11.29 0.68
CA GLY A 113 -32.22 -11.32 -0.35
C GLY A 113 -32.16 -10.18 -1.37
N ILE A 114 -31.03 -9.46 -1.44
CA ILE A 114 -30.83 -8.33 -2.36
C ILE A 114 -30.36 -8.82 -3.75
N VAL A 115 -29.75 -10.02 -3.82
CA VAL A 115 -29.24 -10.67 -5.06
C VAL A 115 -29.47 -12.17 -5.02
#